data_AF-A0A426U452-F1
#
_entry.id   AF-A0A426U452-F1
#
_cell.length_a   1.000
_cell.length_b   1.000
_cell.length_c   1.000
_cell.angle_alpha   90.00
_cell.angle_beta   90.00
_cell.angle_gamma   90.00
#
_symmetry.space_group_name_H-M   'P 1'
#
loop_
_entity.id
_entity.type
_entity.pdbx_description
1 polymer ?
#
loop_
_entity_poly.entity_id
_entity_poly.type
_entity_poly.pdbx_seq_one_letter_code
_entity_poly.pdbx_strand_id
1 'polypeptide(L)' 'MRRCGYIRRFVVSYPVPAPNYPEPDYDSVVETWFDTMDDLNALFFCENWLKTVDPDHKNFVDLKSIGSIISEEEVVVG' A
#
# COMPACT_ATOMS: atom_id res chain seq x y z
N MET A 1 -1.32 9.52 5.08
CA MET A 1 -1.94 9.14 3.79
C MET A 1 -3.24 9.91 3.49
N ARG A 2 -4.29 9.87 4.32
CA ARG A 2 -5.59 10.55 4.02
C ARG A 2 -5.53 12.05 3.69
N ARG A 3 -4.54 12.79 4.19
CA ARG A 3 -4.42 14.25 3.95
C ARG A 3 -3.88 14.63 2.57
N CYS A 4 -3.44 13.68 1.75
CA CYS A 4 -2.97 13.96 0.39
C CYS A 4 -4.08 13.91 -0.66
N GLY A 5 -5.24 13.34 -0.36
CA GLY A 5 -6.41 13.37 -1.25
C GLY A 5 -6.37 12.50 -2.50
N TYR A 6 -5.21 11.90 -2.85
CA TYR A 6 -5.03 11.13 -4.09
C TYR A 6 -5.43 9.64 -4.00
N ILE A 7 -5.60 9.11 -2.79
CA ILE A 7 -5.92 7.69 -2.59
C ILE A 7 -7.44 7.53 -2.56
N ARG A 8 -8.02 6.82 -3.53
CA ARG A 8 -9.45 6.49 -3.59
C ARG A 8 -9.83 5.45 -2.54
N ARG A 9 -9.00 4.43 -2.35
CA ARG A 9 -9.21 3.35 -1.36
C ARG A 9 -7.90 2.96 -0.70
N PHE A 10 -7.97 2.69 0.60
CA PHE A 10 -6.82 2.28 1.41
C PHE A 10 -7.23 1.08 2.27
N VAL A 11 -6.55 -0.05 2.10
CA VAL A 11 -6.80 -1.29 2.84
C VAL A 11 -5.49 -1.80 3.43
N VAL A 12 -5.56 -2.30 4.66
CA VAL A 12 -4.49 -3.05 5.29
C VAL A 12 -5.05 -4.43 5.61
N SER A 13 -4.40 -5.47 5.10
CA SER A 13 -4.75 -6.86 5.36
C SER A 13 -3.60 -7.56 6.08
N TYR A 14 -3.95 -8.40 7.05
CA TYR A 14 -3.02 -9.26 7.76
C TYR A 14 -3.29 -10.69 7.30
N PRO A 15 -2.26 -11.44 6.90
CA PRO A 15 -2.48 -12.79 6.45
C PRO A 15 -2.95 -13.66 7.62
N VAL A 16 -3.79 -14.63 7.31
CA VAL A 16 -4.26 -15.64 8.26
C VAL A 16 -3.83 -17.03 7.77
N PRO A 17 -3.56 -17.99 8.67
CA PRO A 17 -3.15 -19.32 8.25
C PRO A 17 -4.16 -19.96 7.30
N ALA A 18 -3.67 -20.53 6.19
CA ALA A 18 -4.48 -21.18 5.18
C ALA A 18 -4.08 -22.65 5.00
N PRO A 19 -5.03 -23.60 4.98
CA PRO A 19 -4.71 -25.02 4.80
C PRO A 19 -3.94 -25.28 3.49
N ASN A 20 -2.85 -26.02 3.57
CA ASN A 20 -1.96 -26.39 2.44
C ASN A 20 -1.13 -25.25 1.82
N TYR A 21 -1.09 -24.08 2.46
CA TYR A 21 -0.18 -22.99 2.08
C TYR A 21 0.95 -22.87 3.10
N PRO A 22 2.16 -22.45 2.68
CA PRO A 22 3.21 -22.11 3.64
C PRO A 22 2.81 -20.91 4.49
N GLU A 23 3.50 -20.73 5.61
CA GLU A 23 3.38 -19.49 6.37
C GLU A 23 3.75 -18.28 5.50
N PRO A 24 3.02 -17.15 5.60
CA PRO A 24 3.34 -15.94 4.86
C PRO A 24 4.72 -15.38 5.23
N ASP A 25 5.51 -15.01 4.21
CA ASP A 25 6.80 -14.34 4.40
C ASP A 25 6.66 -12.81 4.67
N TYR A 26 5.45 -12.35 4.99
CA TYR A 26 5.11 -10.94 5.22
C TYR A 26 4.11 -10.81 6.36
N ASP A 27 4.20 -9.71 7.13
CA ASP A 27 3.29 -9.46 8.27
C ASP A 27 1.98 -8.80 7.84
N SER A 28 1.97 -8.06 6.73
CA SER A 28 0.79 -7.37 6.22
C SER A 28 0.94 -6.99 4.74
N VAL A 29 -0.19 -6.76 4.09
CA VAL A 29 -0.25 -6.14 2.76
C VAL A 29 -1.02 -4.83 2.88
N VAL A 30 -0.44 -3.76 2.33
CA VAL A 30 -1.11 -2.47 2.18
C VAL A 30 -1.47 -2.29 0.73
N GLU A 31 -2.76 -2.13 0.47
CA GLU A 31 -3.31 -1.93 -0.87
C GLU A 31 -3.91 -0.53 -0.97
N THR A 32 -3.55 0.16 -2.06
CA THR A 32 -4.02 1.51 -2.34
C THR A 32 -4.48 1.61 -3.77
N TRP A 33 -5.69 2.14 -3.95
CA TRP A 33 -6.27 2.37 -5.27
C TRP A 33 -6.24 3.86 -5.58
N PHE A 34 -5.90 4.16 -6.82
CA PHE A 34 -5.85 5.50 -7.38
C PHE A 34 -6.80 5.56 -8.58
N ASP A 35 -7.25 6.76 -8.94
CA ASP A 35 -8.07 6.95 -10.14
C ASP A 35 -7.18 7.07 -11.38
N THR A 36 -5.97 7.60 -11.22
CA THR A 36 -4.98 7.73 -12.30
C THR A 36 -3.55 7.41 -11.82
N MET A 37 -2.65 7.14 -12.76
CA MET A 37 -1.22 7.04 -12.45
C MET A 37 -0.62 8.37 -11.97
N ASP A 38 -1.19 9.50 -12.40
CA ASP A 38 -0.76 10.83 -11.94
C ASP A 38 -1.09 11.03 -10.46
N ASP A 39 -2.22 10.53 -9.97
CA ASP A 39 -2.58 10.55 -8.55
C ASP A 39 -1.60 9.72 -7.70
N LEU A 40 -1.20 8.54 -8.19
CA LEU A 40 -0.17 7.72 -7.56
C LEU A 40 1.15 8.48 -7.45
N ASN A 41 1.59 9.10 -8.56
CA ASN A 41 2.83 9.87 -8.57
C ASN A 41 2.73 11.09 -7.63
N ALA A 42 1.62 11.83 -7.67
CA ALA A 42 1.38 13.02 -6.87
C ALA A 42 1.37 12.73 -5.35
N LEU A 43 0.99 11.52 -4.93
CA LEU A 43 1.06 11.10 -3.53
C LEU A 43 2.46 11.26 -2.94
N PHE A 44 3.51 10.88 -3.67
CA PHE A 44 4.88 10.93 -3.14
C PHE A 44 5.41 12.37 -2.98
N PHE A 45 4.77 13.35 -3.61
CA PHE A 45 5.17 14.76 -3.57
C PHE A 45 4.26 15.64 -2.72
N CYS A 46 3.15 15.12 -2.17
CA CYS A 46 2.31 15.91 -1.28
C CYS A 46 3.03 16.24 0.04
N GLU A 47 2.72 17.40 0.61
CA GLU A 47 3.35 17.89 1.84
C GLU A 47 3.23 16.89 3.00
N ASN A 48 2.05 16.29 3.18
CA ASN A 48 1.83 15.34 4.27
C ASN A 48 2.63 14.04 4.08
N TRP A 49 2.91 13.62 2.84
CA TRP A 49 3.78 12.46 2.61
C TRP A 49 5.19 12.78 3.06
N LEU A 50 5.79 13.83 2.48
CA LEU A 50 7.17 14.25 2.70
C LEU A 50 7.48 14.59 4.16
N LYS A 51 6.56 15.26 4.86
CA LYS A 51 6.80 15.78 6.22
C LYS A 51 6.38 14.83 7.33
N THR A 52 5.53 13.85 7.05
CA THR A 52 4.92 13.03 8.12
C THR A 52 4.94 11.55 7.81
N VAL A 53 4.40 11.13 6.67
CA VAL A 53 4.25 9.69 6.38
C VAL A 53 5.61 9.04 6.12
N ASP A 54 6.40 9.58 5.19
CA ASP A 54 7.67 8.99 4.80
C ASP A 54 8.69 8.92 5.95
N PRO A 55 8.89 9.99 6.75
CA PRO A 55 9.78 9.93 7.91
C PRO A 55 9.33 8.95 9.00
N ASP A 56 8.03 8.67 9.09
CA ASP A 56 7.43 7.82 10.12
C ASP A 56 7.46 6.33 9.75
N HIS A 57 7.60 5.98 8.46
CA HIS A 57 7.63 4.57 8.02
C HIS A 57 8.64 3.72 8.78
N LYS A 58 9.84 4.25 9.07
CA LYS A 58 10.87 3.51 9.82
C LYS A 58 10.46 3.08 11.22
N ASN A 59 9.42 3.69 11.80
CA ASN A 59 8.90 3.32 13.12
C ASN A 59 7.97 2.11 13.06
N PHE A 60 7.42 1.80 11.87
CA PHE A 60 6.36 0.80 11.69
C PHE A 60 6.70 -0.29 10.67
N VAL A 61 7.66 -0.05 9.78
CA VAL A 61 7.97 -0.92 8.64
C VAL A 61 9.48 -1.14 8.59
N ASP A 62 9.90 -2.39 8.40
CA ASP A 62 11.27 -2.70 8.00
C ASP A 62 11.47 -2.34 6.52
N LEU A 63 12.07 -1.17 6.29
CA LEU A 63 12.32 -0.64 4.96
C LEU A 63 13.29 -1.50 4.12
N LYS A 64 13.98 -2.48 4.72
CA LYS A 64 14.86 -3.40 3.98
C LYS A 64 14.13 -4.58 3.36
N SER A 65 12.96 -4.93 3.89
CA SER A 65 12.18 -6.10 3.48
C SER A 65 10.84 -5.75 2.84
N ILE A 66 10.50 -4.45 2.72
CA ILE A 66 9.31 -4.02 1.99
C ILE A 66 9.43 -4.28 0.48
N GLY A 67 8.38 -4.86 -0.09
CA GLY A 67 8.15 -4.97 -1.53
C GLY A 67 6.96 -4.13 -1.97
N SER A 68 6.96 -3.68 -3.22
CA SER A 68 5.82 -2.99 -3.82
C SER A 68 5.50 -3.54 -5.21
N ILE A 69 4.22 -3.56 -5.54
CA ILE A 69 3.70 -3.97 -6.84
C ILE A 69 2.74 -2.88 -7.29
N ILE A 70 2.92 -2.39 -8.51
CA ILE A 70 1.94 -1.55 -9.19
C ILE A 70 1.20 -2.46 -10.17
N SER A 71 -0.12 -2.50 -10.08
CA SER A 71 -0.96 -3.36 -10.89
C SER A 71 -2.26 -2.65 -11.27
N GLU A 72 -2.89 -3.13 -12.34
CA GLU A 72 -4.24 -2.75 -12.75
C GLU A 72 -5.22 -3.82 -12.25
N GLU A 73 -6.38 -3.38 -11.74
CA GLU A 73 -7.44 -4.28 -11.29
C GLU A 73 -8.36 -4.62 -12.47
N GLU A 74 -8.38 -5.88 -12.86
CA GLU A 74 -9.29 -6.39 -13.89
C GLU A 74 -10.52 -7.05 -13.24
N VAL A 75 -11.70 -6.51 -13.52
CA VAL A 75 -12.96 -7.06 -13.01
C VAL A 75 -13.45 -8.18 -13.92
N VAL A 76 -13.28 -9.43 -13.47
CA VAL A 76 -13.82 -10.61 -14.17
C VAL A 76 -15.24 -10.87 -13.68
N VAL A 77 -16.22 -10.71 -14.58
CA VAL A 77 -17.62 -11.03 -14.31
C VAL A 77 -17.94 -12.41 -14.93
N GLY A 78 -18.40 -13.34 -14.10
CA GLY A 78 -18.85 -14.69 -14.50
C GLY A 78 -20.36 -14.86 -14.41
#